data_AF-A0A1Q4NZD3-F1
#
_entry.id   AF-A0A1Q4NZD3-F1
#
_cell.length_a   1.000
_cell.length_b   1.000
_cell.length_c   1.000
_cell.angle_alpha   90.00
_cell.angle_beta   90.00
_cell.angle_gamma   90.00
#
_symmetry.space_group_name_H-M   'P 1'
#
loop_
_entity.id
_entity.type
_entity.pdbx_description
1 polymer ?
#
loop_
_entity_poly.entity_id
_entity_poly.type
_entity_poly.pdbx_seq_one_letter_code
_entity_poly.pdbx_strand_id
1 'polypeptide(L)'
;MAFWLIICVLLAGATALLVVPAMRHGKQSAATRDALNKAFYQDRLSELEQDEQQGVVAERPELVKELQQNLLNDIPVEQIEQAKPINRWALVPGVLLLLAVTVGFYLKTGGLAQVLDWRLVQAQMPELRERVANERAKPLSMEEIARLGLGLRTELQQDDRNINDWMMLGRVGMALNNATTATQAFAHAYQLDPNSLEVRLGYAEVLTRSNDPEDNKQATQLLRRMIAENHSDPRVLSLLAFNAFEQGDFKQAIGAWQVMLQLLPANDPRAEVIKRSIAQAKAQAGEETVKLNVTVSLSPQAAKALPPQGTLVISVTDGVSPVPVAVKQLPLSRFPLSFSLDDSNAMMPERLLSAQHQVQVRVRLSQDGLATPQPGDWFGESALQTFSGKEQVSVQINKQVPEK
;
A
#
# COMPACT_ATOMS: atom_id res chain seq x y z
N MET A 1 25.95 23.90 12.98
CA MET A 1 27.34 24.37 13.22
C MET A 1 28.33 23.21 13.36
N ALA A 2 28.08 22.24 14.24
CA ALA A 2 28.96 21.08 14.44
C ALA A 2 29.27 20.28 13.15
N PHE A 3 28.26 20.07 12.28
CA PHE A 3 28.43 19.40 10.99
C PHE A 3 29.51 20.04 10.10
N TRP A 4 29.44 21.35 9.89
CA TRP A 4 30.40 22.09 9.07
C TRP A 4 31.81 22.07 9.69
N LEU A 5 31.90 22.14 11.02
CA LEU A 5 33.19 22.03 11.72
C LEU A 5 33.86 20.67 11.47
N ILE A 6 33.10 19.57 11.54
CA ILE A 6 33.63 18.22 11.28
C ILE A 6 34.15 18.11 9.85
N ILE A 7 33.41 18.61 8.86
CA ILE A 7 33.86 18.64 7.45
C ILE A 7 35.17 19.41 7.31
N CYS A 8 35.27 20.59 7.91
CA CYS A 8 36.49 21.39 7.86
C CYS A 8 37.69 20.67 8.50
N VAL A 9 37.48 19.99 9.63
CA VAL A 9 38.53 19.21 10.31
C VAL A 9 38.99 18.03 9.46
N LEU A 10 38.05 17.27 8.88
CA LEU A 10 38.37 16.13 8.01
C LEU A 10 39.11 16.58 6.75
N LEU A 11 38.68 17.68 6.15
CA LEU A 11 39.33 18.26 4.97
C LEU A 11 40.74 18.78 5.29
N ALA A 12 40.93 19.41 6.45
CA ALA A 12 42.24 19.81 6.93
C ALA A 12 43.15 18.61 7.16
N GLY A 13 42.63 17.53 7.76
CA GLY A 13 43.36 16.27 7.95
C GLY A 13 43.77 15.61 6.63
N ALA A 14 42.84 15.51 5.66
CA ALA A 14 43.13 14.97 4.33
C ALA A 14 44.19 15.81 3.59
N THR A 15 44.09 17.14 3.69
CA THR A 15 45.10 18.06 3.14
C THR A 15 46.46 17.86 3.80
N ALA A 16 46.51 17.72 5.13
CA ALA A 16 47.74 17.46 5.86
C ALA A 16 48.40 16.13 5.46
N LEU A 17 47.60 15.07 5.26
CA LEU A 17 48.10 13.77 4.77
C LEU A 17 48.72 13.86 3.37
N LEU A 18 48.23 14.73 2.51
CA LEU A 18 48.81 14.96 1.18
C LEU A 18 50.10 15.80 1.27
N VAL A 19 50.09 16.87 2.06
CA VAL A 19 51.16 17.88 2.06
C VAL A 19 52.35 17.50 2.94
N VAL A 20 52.11 16.92 4.13
CA VAL A 20 53.18 16.66 5.12
C VAL A 20 54.23 15.65 4.63
N PRO A 21 53.88 14.50 4.03
CA PRO A 21 54.87 13.56 3.51
C PRO A 21 55.69 14.15 2.37
N ALA A 22 55.06 14.90 1.47
CA ALA A 22 55.73 15.56 0.35
C ALA A 22 56.74 16.62 0.80
N MET A 23 56.48 17.31 1.91
CA MET A 23 57.42 18.27 2.50
C MET A 23 58.59 17.63 3.26
N ARG A 24 58.45 16.38 3.74
CA ARG A 24 59.47 15.69 4.55
C ARG A 24 60.52 14.94 3.72
N HIS A 25 60.18 14.45 2.53
CA HIS A 25 61.06 13.61 1.71
C HIS A 25 62.33 14.32 1.16
N GLY A 26 62.37 15.65 1.12
CA GLY A 26 63.51 16.40 0.55
C GLY A 26 64.78 16.50 1.43
N LYS A 27 64.73 16.10 2.71
CA LYS A 27 65.87 16.32 3.65
C LYS A 27 66.57 15.05 4.13
N GLN A 28 65.93 13.87 4.06
CA GLN A 28 66.45 12.67 4.72
C GLN A 28 67.34 11.78 3.83
N SER A 29 67.24 11.84 2.50
CA SER A 29 67.90 10.85 1.64
C SER A 29 69.43 11.00 1.57
N ALA A 30 69.95 12.23 1.43
CA ALA A 30 71.39 12.47 1.30
C ALA A 30 72.16 12.27 2.61
N ALA A 31 71.66 12.87 3.71
CA ALA A 31 72.32 12.78 5.02
C ALA A 31 72.37 11.34 5.59
N THR A 32 71.43 10.48 5.20
CA THR A 32 71.39 9.09 5.70
C THR A 32 72.41 8.20 4.98
N ARG A 33 72.66 8.41 3.68
CA ARG A 33 73.61 7.59 2.91
C ARG A 33 75.06 7.83 3.33
N ASP A 34 75.47 9.09 3.45
CA ASP A 34 76.84 9.44 3.88
C ASP A 34 77.12 8.99 5.32
N ALA A 35 76.12 9.11 6.19
CA ALA A 35 76.20 8.61 7.56
C ALA A 35 76.34 7.08 7.60
N LEU A 36 75.60 6.35 6.74
CA LEU A 36 75.67 4.89 6.66
C LEU A 36 77.02 4.41 6.11
N ASN A 37 77.52 5.02 5.03
CA ASN A 37 78.80 4.67 4.43
C ASN A 37 79.97 4.92 5.41
N LYS A 38 79.92 6.03 6.15
CA LYS A 38 80.89 6.31 7.22
C LYS A 38 80.81 5.28 8.35
N ALA A 39 79.60 4.87 8.74
CA ALA A 39 79.42 3.85 9.78
C ALA A 39 80.00 2.50 9.35
N PHE A 40 79.72 2.04 8.12
CA PHE A 40 80.30 0.80 7.59
C PHE A 40 81.82 0.83 7.50
N TYR A 41 82.39 1.97 7.07
CA TYR A 41 83.85 2.12 7.03
C TYR A 41 84.48 2.01 8.43
N GLN A 42 83.85 2.61 9.44
CA GLN A 42 84.32 2.53 10.83
C GLN A 42 84.20 1.11 11.39
N ASP A 43 83.10 0.42 11.09
CA ASP A 43 82.86 -0.97 11.53
C ASP A 43 83.92 -1.90 10.93
N ARG A 44 84.21 -1.76 9.63
CA ARG A 44 85.24 -2.56 8.94
C ARG A 44 86.65 -2.27 9.45
N LEU A 45 86.94 -1.03 9.86
CA LEU A 45 88.20 -0.68 10.52
C LEU A 45 88.37 -1.39 11.87
N SER A 46 87.29 -1.49 12.66
CA SER A 46 87.33 -2.21 13.93
C SER A 46 87.43 -3.72 13.76
N GLU A 47 86.79 -4.27 12.72
CA GLU A 47 86.90 -5.70 12.37
C GLU A 47 88.34 -6.05 11.98
N LEU A 48 88.96 -5.25 11.11
CA LEU A 48 90.37 -5.43 10.72
C LEU A 48 91.34 -5.35 11.92
N GLU A 49 91.04 -4.51 12.91
CA GLU A 49 91.83 -4.41 14.14
C GLU A 49 91.69 -5.66 15.02
N GLN A 50 90.49 -6.24 15.11
CA GLN A 50 90.26 -7.50 15.81
C GLN A 50 90.94 -8.68 15.11
N ASP A 51 90.85 -8.74 13.78
CA ASP A 51 91.45 -9.81 12.97
C ASP A 51 92.98 -9.79 13.03
N GLU A 52 93.58 -8.60 13.09
CA GLU A 52 95.03 -8.43 13.30
C GLU A 52 95.45 -8.94 14.70
N GLN A 53 94.68 -8.62 15.75
CA GLN A 53 94.94 -9.12 17.10
C GLN A 53 94.81 -10.65 17.21
N GLN A 54 93.94 -11.25 16.39
CA GLN A 54 93.75 -12.70 16.32
C GLN A 54 94.76 -13.39 15.37
N GLY A 55 95.64 -12.63 14.72
CA GLY A 55 96.64 -13.15 13.78
C GLY A 55 96.08 -13.63 12.44
N VAL A 56 94.83 -13.26 12.12
CA VAL A 56 94.17 -13.58 10.85
C VAL A 56 94.65 -12.67 9.73
N VAL A 57 95.02 -11.43 10.06
CA VAL A 57 95.50 -10.40 9.13
C VAL A 57 96.92 -9.99 9.51
N ALA A 58 97.85 -9.99 8.54
CA ALA A 58 99.26 -9.64 8.76
C ALA A 58 99.62 -8.22 8.29
N GLU A 59 98.87 -7.64 7.33
CA GLU A 59 99.22 -6.39 6.64
C GLU A 59 98.07 -5.38 6.67
N ARG A 60 97.60 -5.05 7.90
CA ARG A 60 96.52 -4.07 8.10
C ARG A 60 96.73 -2.73 7.38
N PRO A 61 97.93 -2.12 7.31
CA PRO A 61 98.10 -0.83 6.63
C PRO A 61 97.72 -0.86 5.15
N GLU A 62 97.96 -1.98 4.46
CA GLU A 62 97.60 -2.13 3.04
C GLU A 62 96.10 -2.31 2.86
N LEU A 63 95.46 -3.13 3.70
CA LEU A 63 94.01 -3.33 3.68
C LEU A 63 93.22 -2.06 4.03
N VAL A 64 93.73 -1.24 4.96
CA VAL A 64 93.14 0.07 5.26
C VAL A 64 93.25 1.01 4.07
N LYS A 65 94.39 0.99 3.37
CA LYS A 65 94.59 1.79 2.16
C LYS A 65 93.65 1.34 1.03
N GLU A 66 93.48 0.05 0.84
CA GLU A 66 92.51 -0.51 -0.11
C GLU A 66 91.07 -0.12 0.26
N LEU A 67 90.70 -0.19 1.54
CA LEU A 67 89.39 0.23 2.03
C LEU A 67 89.13 1.72 1.80
N GLN A 68 90.14 2.58 2.00
CA GLN A 68 90.05 4.01 1.67
C GLN A 68 89.89 4.24 0.16
N GLN A 69 90.61 3.48 -0.65
CA GLN A 69 90.56 3.59 -2.10
C GLN A 69 89.22 3.09 -2.66
N ASN A 70 88.69 1.99 -2.11
CA ASN A 70 87.35 1.49 -2.42
C ASN A 70 86.28 2.49 -1.96
N LEU A 71 86.39 3.08 -0.76
CA LEU A 71 85.45 4.12 -0.32
C LEU A 71 85.47 5.34 -1.24
N LEU A 72 86.63 5.76 -1.74
CA LEU A 72 86.76 6.86 -2.69
C LEU A 72 86.17 6.52 -4.07
N ASN A 73 86.32 5.26 -4.51
CA ASN A 73 85.80 4.78 -5.80
C ASN A 73 84.28 4.50 -5.75
N ASP A 74 83.75 4.06 -4.60
CA ASP A 74 82.33 3.80 -4.35
C ASP A 74 81.52 5.08 -4.03
N ILE A 75 82.15 6.25 -4.06
CA ILE A 75 81.44 7.52 -4.14
C ILE A 75 81.10 7.74 -5.61
N PRO A 76 79.84 7.49 -6.06
CA PRO A 76 79.49 7.69 -7.45
C PRO A 76 79.79 9.14 -7.87
N VAL A 77 80.55 9.31 -8.95
CA VAL A 77 80.85 10.62 -9.58
C VAL A 77 79.64 11.13 -10.39
N GLU A 78 78.52 10.41 -10.38
CA GLU A 78 77.25 10.98 -10.83
C GLU A 78 76.96 12.20 -9.97
N GLN A 79 76.89 13.36 -10.64
CA GLN A 79 76.34 14.58 -10.07
C GLN A 79 75.11 14.16 -9.28
N ILE A 80 75.15 14.33 -7.96
CA ILE A 80 73.97 14.20 -7.13
C ILE A 80 72.98 15.16 -7.79
N GLU A 81 72.05 14.64 -8.61
CA GLU A 81 70.84 15.36 -8.94
C GLU A 81 70.21 15.55 -7.58
N GLN A 82 70.50 16.70 -6.95
CA GLN A 82 69.88 17.09 -5.71
C GLN A 82 68.39 16.94 -5.99
N ALA A 83 67.75 15.95 -5.36
CA ALA A 83 66.33 15.73 -5.52
C ALA A 83 65.66 17.07 -5.23
N LYS A 84 65.23 17.76 -6.29
CA LYS A 84 64.72 19.12 -6.14
C LYS A 84 63.52 18.99 -5.22
N PRO A 85 63.50 19.69 -4.07
CA PRO A 85 62.35 19.61 -3.19
C PRO A 85 61.13 20.01 -4.02
N ILE A 86 60.08 19.18 -3.98
CA ILE A 86 58.83 19.48 -4.65
C ILE A 86 58.44 20.90 -4.23
N ASN A 87 58.34 21.81 -5.21
CA ASN A 87 57.94 23.18 -4.94
C ASN A 87 56.56 23.13 -4.26
N ARG A 88 56.33 23.89 -3.19
CA ARG A 88 55.04 23.92 -2.48
C ARG A 88 53.87 24.24 -3.43
N TRP A 89 54.15 25.01 -4.47
CA TRP A 89 53.19 25.32 -5.54
C TRP A 89 52.80 24.10 -6.39
N ALA A 90 53.62 23.07 -6.48
CA ALA A 90 53.28 21.82 -7.17
C ALA A 90 52.24 20.97 -6.42
N LEU A 91 51.99 21.25 -5.13
CA LEU A 91 50.92 20.61 -4.34
C LEU A 91 49.57 21.31 -4.53
N VAL A 92 49.56 22.57 -5.00
CA VAL A 92 48.35 23.38 -5.17
C VAL A 92 47.35 22.71 -6.12
N PRO A 93 47.73 22.16 -7.29
CA PRO A 93 46.79 21.45 -8.15
C PRO A 93 46.15 20.24 -7.46
N GLY A 94 46.91 19.49 -6.66
CA GLY A 94 46.41 18.33 -5.93
C GLY A 94 45.42 18.71 -4.83
N VAL A 95 45.71 19.78 -4.07
CA VAL A 95 44.79 20.30 -3.04
C VAL A 95 43.53 20.90 -3.68
N LEU A 96 43.66 21.65 -4.77
CA LEU A 96 42.52 22.18 -5.51
C LEU A 96 41.64 21.05 -6.09
N LEU A 97 42.25 20.00 -6.61
CA LEU A 97 41.52 18.82 -7.09
C LEU A 97 40.81 18.11 -5.94
N LEU A 98 41.46 17.93 -4.79
CA LEU A 98 40.83 17.37 -3.58
C LEU A 98 39.63 18.20 -3.14
N LEU A 99 39.75 19.53 -3.09
CA LEU A 99 38.66 20.44 -2.75
C LEU A 99 37.52 20.34 -3.77
N ALA A 100 37.83 20.38 -5.06
CA ALA A 100 36.84 20.29 -6.14
C ALA A 100 36.07 18.97 -6.10
N VAL A 101 36.76 17.84 -5.91
CA VAL A 101 36.13 16.52 -5.76
C VAL A 101 35.26 16.48 -4.52
N THR A 102 35.74 17.00 -3.39
CA THR A 102 34.98 17.02 -2.13
C THR A 102 33.71 17.84 -2.24
N VAL A 103 33.81 19.06 -2.79
CA VAL A 103 32.66 19.94 -3.01
C VAL A 103 31.70 19.32 -4.03
N GLY A 104 32.20 18.80 -5.15
CA GLY A 104 31.38 18.14 -6.16
C GLY A 104 30.62 16.93 -5.59
N PHE A 105 31.29 16.11 -4.77
CA PHE A 105 30.65 14.97 -4.11
C PHE A 105 29.59 15.42 -3.09
N TYR A 106 29.87 16.45 -2.29
CA TYR A 106 28.91 17.02 -1.34
C TYR A 106 27.71 17.66 -2.06
N LEU A 107 27.90 18.35 -3.17
CA LEU A 107 26.78 18.92 -3.94
C LEU A 107 25.90 17.82 -4.57
N LYS A 108 26.51 16.69 -4.95
CA LYS A 108 25.78 15.56 -5.56
C LYS A 108 25.08 14.66 -4.54
N THR A 109 25.69 14.41 -3.39
CA THR A 109 25.23 13.42 -2.40
C THR A 109 24.77 14.03 -1.09
N GLY A 110 25.17 15.27 -0.81
CA GLY A 110 24.78 15.99 0.38
C GLY A 110 23.32 16.43 0.32
N GLY A 111 22.74 16.65 1.50
CA GLY A 111 21.35 17.05 1.65
C GLY A 111 21.08 18.55 1.48
N LEU A 112 21.94 19.31 0.79
CA LEU A 112 21.88 20.77 0.83
C LEU A 112 20.58 21.31 0.23
N ALA A 113 20.14 20.76 -0.92
CA ALA A 113 18.86 21.11 -1.53
C ALA A 113 17.69 20.80 -0.58
N GLN A 114 17.68 19.61 0.02
CA GLN A 114 16.63 19.18 0.95
C GLN A 114 16.58 20.06 2.21
N VAL A 115 17.74 20.54 2.71
CA VAL A 115 17.80 21.46 3.84
C VAL A 115 17.28 22.85 3.46
N LEU A 116 17.56 23.33 2.26
CA LEU A 116 17.01 24.60 1.76
C LEU A 116 15.50 24.50 1.58
N ASP A 117 15.01 23.42 0.96
CA ASP A 117 13.58 23.17 0.79
C ASP A 117 12.87 23.03 2.13
N TRP A 118 13.46 22.29 3.08
CA TRP A 118 12.93 22.18 4.44
C TRP A 118 12.84 23.54 5.13
N ARG A 119 13.88 24.39 5.02
CA ARG A 119 13.83 25.76 5.57
C ARG A 119 12.75 26.61 4.93
N LEU A 120 12.57 26.48 3.62
CA LEU A 120 11.49 27.18 2.90
C LEU A 120 10.12 26.71 3.40
N VAL A 121 9.93 25.41 3.57
CA VAL A 121 8.69 24.83 4.13
C VAL A 121 8.43 25.37 5.54
N GLN A 122 9.43 25.37 6.42
CA GLN A 122 9.30 25.92 7.78
C GLN A 122 8.89 27.40 7.77
N ALA A 123 9.43 28.20 6.83
CA ALA A 123 9.03 29.59 6.68
C ALA A 123 7.59 29.76 6.15
N GLN A 124 7.09 28.83 5.34
CA GLN A 124 5.75 28.85 4.74
C GLN A 124 4.66 28.23 5.64
N MET A 125 5.04 27.51 6.70
CA MET A 125 4.09 26.80 7.57
C MET A 125 2.96 27.66 8.14
N PRO A 126 3.19 28.91 8.62
CA PRO A 126 2.10 29.75 9.09
C PRO A 126 1.05 30.03 8.01
N GLU A 127 1.46 30.32 6.78
CA GLU A 127 0.57 30.59 5.65
C GLU A 127 -0.21 29.33 5.24
N LEU A 128 0.47 28.17 5.19
CA LEU A 128 -0.18 26.89 4.88
C LEU A 128 -1.25 26.55 5.91
N ARG A 129 -0.96 26.73 7.21
CA ARG A 129 -1.93 26.52 8.30
C ARG A 129 -3.12 27.47 8.20
N GLU A 130 -2.88 28.76 7.93
CA GLU A 130 -3.95 29.75 7.76
C GLU A 130 -4.89 29.39 6.60
N ARG A 131 -4.33 28.98 5.45
CA ARG A 131 -5.12 28.55 4.29
C ARG A 131 -5.95 27.31 4.57
N VAL A 132 -5.45 26.36 5.37
CA VAL A 132 -6.22 25.19 5.79
C VAL A 132 -7.35 25.56 6.75
N ALA A 133 -7.11 26.54 7.63
CA ALA A 133 -8.13 27.02 8.57
C ALA A 133 -9.23 27.87 7.89
N ASN A 134 -8.94 28.46 6.72
CA ASN A 134 -9.87 29.32 6.00
C ASN A 134 -10.59 28.56 4.87
N GLU A 135 -11.84 28.16 5.10
CA GLU A 135 -12.68 27.43 4.13
C GLU A 135 -12.90 28.18 2.80
N ARG A 136 -12.73 29.52 2.78
CA ARG A 136 -12.89 30.33 1.57
C ARG A 136 -11.59 30.49 0.79
N ALA A 137 -10.46 30.06 1.34
CA ALA A 137 -9.18 30.14 0.67
C ALA A 137 -9.08 29.13 -0.48
N LYS A 138 -8.16 29.39 -1.41
CA LYS A 138 -7.87 28.45 -2.50
C LYS A 138 -7.33 27.14 -1.89
N PRO A 139 -7.89 25.97 -2.25
CA PRO A 139 -7.40 24.67 -1.80
C PRO A 139 -5.90 24.50 -2.05
N LEU A 140 -5.23 23.79 -1.14
CA LEU A 140 -3.80 23.48 -1.30
C LEU A 140 -3.59 22.56 -2.52
N SER A 141 -2.52 22.80 -3.27
CA SER A 141 -2.06 21.88 -4.29
C SER A 141 -1.47 20.61 -3.65
N MET A 142 -1.33 19.53 -4.44
CA MET A 142 -0.74 18.28 -3.95
C MET A 142 0.69 18.48 -3.39
N GLU A 143 1.46 19.37 -4.02
CA GLU A 143 2.81 19.73 -3.55
C GLU A 143 2.76 20.52 -2.24
N GLU A 144 1.82 21.46 -2.11
CA GLU A 144 1.61 22.21 -0.86
C GLU A 144 1.16 21.29 0.28
N ILE A 145 0.32 20.28 0.01
CA ILE A 145 -0.07 19.24 0.97
C ILE A 145 1.14 18.42 1.42
N ALA A 146 2.03 18.03 0.49
CA ALA A 146 3.26 17.32 0.83
C ALA A 146 4.21 18.18 1.69
N ARG A 147 4.32 19.47 1.39
CA ARG A 147 5.09 20.44 2.20
C ARG A 147 4.49 20.61 3.60
N LEU A 148 3.17 20.75 3.70
CA LEU A 148 2.46 20.79 4.99
C LEU A 148 2.76 19.52 5.81
N GLY A 149 2.74 18.34 5.19
CA GLY A 149 3.12 17.09 5.84
C GLY A 149 4.57 17.08 6.35
N LEU A 150 5.53 17.61 5.58
CA LEU A 150 6.92 17.75 6.03
C LEU A 150 7.04 18.71 7.23
N GLY A 151 6.33 19.83 7.18
CA GLY A 151 6.29 20.80 8.27
C GLY A 151 5.72 20.21 9.56
N LEU A 152 4.54 19.60 9.47
CA LEU A 152 3.87 18.93 10.61
C LEU A 152 4.77 17.87 11.25
N ARG A 153 5.41 17.00 10.45
CA ARG A 153 6.36 16.01 11.00
C ARG A 153 7.55 16.63 11.71
N THR A 154 7.99 17.82 11.28
CA THR A 154 9.09 18.53 11.94
C THR A 154 8.63 19.12 13.27
N GLU A 155 7.44 19.72 13.32
CA GLU A 155 6.88 20.29 14.56
C GLU A 155 6.55 19.19 15.57
N LEU A 156 6.00 18.06 15.10
CA LEU A 156 5.72 16.88 15.93
C LEU A 156 6.98 16.19 16.49
N GLN A 157 8.17 16.44 15.93
CA GLN A 157 9.43 16.02 16.56
C GLN A 157 9.78 16.88 17.79
N GLN A 158 9.24 18.10 17.87
CA GLN A 158 9.45 19.01 18.99
C GLN A 158 8.34 18.88 20.03
N ASP A 159 7.09 18.72 19.57
CA ASP A 159 5.91 18.49 20.40
C ASP A 159 5.12 17.27 19.90
N ASP A 160 5.47 16.10 20.41
CA ASP A 160 4.86 14.82 20.04
C ASP A 160 3.47 14.60 20.67
N ARG A 161 3.01 15.52 21.54
CA ARG A 161 1.72 15.45 22.22
C ARG A 161 0.64 16.31 21.55
N ASN A 162 0.97 17.01 20.47
CA ASN A 162 0.02 17.82 19.74
C ASN A 162 -0.95 16.96 18.91
N ILE A 163 -2.12 16.65 19.50
CA ILE A 163 -3.18 15.84 18.86
C ILE A 163 -3.67 16.47 17.55
N ASN A 164 -3.80 17.80 17.49
CA ASN A 164 -4.30 18.48 16.29
C ASN A 164 -3.35 18.30 15.11
N ASP A 165 -2.05 18.36 15.35
CA ASP A 165 -1.05 18.18 14.31
C ASP A 165 -0.95 16.71 13.87
N TRP A 166 -1.12 15.75 14.79
CA TRP A 166 -1.26 14.33 14.42
C TRP A 166 -2.51 14.07 13.57
N MET A 167 -3.65 14.63 13.95
CA MET A 167 -4.89 14.55 13.16
C MET A 167 -4.73 15.17 11.77
N MET A 168 -4.08 16.34 11.69
CA MET A 168 -3.80 17.01 10.42
C MET A 168 -2.84 16.18 9.56
N LEU A 169 -1.78 15.62 10.15
CA LEU A 169 -0.85 14.74 9.46
C LEU A 169 -1.55 13.48 8.93
N GLY A 170 -2.49 12.93 9.69
CA GLY A 170 -3.35 11.83 9.27
C GLY A 170 -4.13 12.17 8.01
N ARG A 171 -4.82 13.33 8.02
CA ARG A 171 -5.58 13.84 6.85
C ARG A 171 -4.68 14.13 5.64
N VAL A 172 -3.48 14.68 5.87
CA VAL A 172 -2.46 14.86 4.82
C VAL A 172 -2.04 13.51 4.23
N GLY A 173 -1.81 12.51 5.07
CA GLY A 173 -1.51 11.15 4.63
C GLY A 173 -2.62 10.58 3.74
N MET A 174 -3.89 10.76 4.12
CA MET A 174 -5.03 10.33 3.31
C MET A 174 -5.10 11.07 1.98
N ALA A 175 -4.93 12.40 1.98
CA ALA A 175 -4.96 13.22 0.77
C ALA A 175 -3.86 12.82 -0.21
N LEU A 176 -2.68 12.43 0.28
CA LEU A 176 -1.55 11.96 -0.51
C LEU A 176 -1.61 10.47 -0.86
N ASN A 177 -2.70 9.77 -0.50
CA ASN A 177 -2.83 8.31 -0.62
C ASN A 177 -1.68 7.53 0.05
N ASN A 178 -1.10 8.10 1.11
CA ASN A 178 -0.07 7.48 1.94
C ASN A 178 -0.73 6.85 3.17
N ALA A 179 -1.23 5.62 2.97
CA ALA A 179 -1.94 4.87 4.00
C ALA A 179 -1.11 4.68 5.28
N THR A 180 0.20 4.46 5.16
CA THR A 180 1.10 4.29 6.30
C THR A 180 1.13 5.53 7.18
N THR A 181 1.32 6.71 6.59
CA THR A 181 1.35 7.98 7.34
C THR A 181 -0.01 8.28 7.96
N ALA A 182 -1.09 8.07 7.21
CA ALA A 182 -2.44 8.27 7.70
C ALA A 182 -2.72 7.40 8.94
N THR A 183 -2.49 6.10 8.82
CA THR A 183 -2.77 5.11 9.88
C THR A 183 -1.93 5.39 11.13
N GLN A 184 -0.62 5.63 10.97
CA GLN A 184 0.27 5.91 12.10
C GLN A 184 -0.11 7.21 12.82
N ALA A 185 -0.41 8.27 12.07
CA ALA A 185 -0.73 9.55 12.67
C ALA A 185 -2.06 9.53 13.44
N PHE A 186 -3.12 8.92 12.89
CA PHE A 186 -4.38 8.75 13.61
C PHE A 186 -4.27 7.76 14.77
N ALA A 187 -3.45 6.71 14.65
CA ALA A 187 -3.18 5.79 15.76
C ALA A 187 -2.48 6.51 16.93
N HIS A 188 -1.49 7.37 16.63
CA HIS A 188 -0.85 8.21 17.66
C HIS A 188 -1.83 9.19 18.29
N ALA A 189 -2.66 9.88 17.49
CA ALA A 189 -3.70 10.76 18.03
C ALA A 189 -4.67 9.99 18.95
N TYR A 190 -5.09 8.78 18.58
CA TYR A 190 -5.97 7.92 19.37
C TYR A 190 -5.35 7.44 20.67
N GLN A 191 -4.03 7.19 20.69
CA GLN A 191 -3.31 6.88 21.91
C GLN A 191 -3.27 8.07 22.89
N LEU A 192 -3.18 9.29 22.39
CA LEU A 192 -3.12 10.51 23.20
C LEU A 192 -4.50 10.91 23.75
N ASP A 193 -5.56 10.79 22.95
CA ASP A 193 -6.93 11.10 23.37
C ASP A 193 -7.95 10.09 22.80
N PRO A 194 -8.14 8.94 23.47
CA PRO A 194 -9.06 7.90 23.00
C PRO A 194 -10.53 8.24 23.22
N ASN A 195 -10.85 9.30 23.95
CA ASN A 195 -12.23 9.69 24.28
C ASN A 195 -12.79 10.71 23.29
N SER A 196 -11.93 11.50 22.64
CA SER A 196 -12.33 12.46 21.61
C SER A 196 -13.06 11.78 20.45
N LEU A 197 -14.25 12.31 20.14
CA LEU A 197 -15.08 11.83 19.04
C LEU A 197 -14.36 11.97 17.69
N GLU A 198 -13.74 13.13 17.43
CA GLU A 198 -13.04 13.40 16.18
C GLU A 198 -11.84 12.48 15.99
N VAL A 199 -11.08 12.22 17.06
CA VAL A 199 -9.92 11.31 17.02
C VAL A 199 -10.35 9.88 16.76
N ARG A 200 -11.37 9.40 17.48
CA ARG A 200 -11.94 8.06 17.26
C ARG A 200 -12.47 7.89 15.84
N LEU A 201 -13.17 8.91 15.31
CA LEU A 201 -13.71 8.88 13.96
C LEU A 201 -12.58 8.82 12.92
N GLY A 202 -11.56 9.66 13.05
CA GLY A 202 -10.41 9.66 12.14
C GLY A 202 -9.64 8.34 12.16
N TYR A 203 -9.44 7.75 13.34
CA TYR A 203 -8.79 6.44 13.47
C TYR A 203 -9.64 5.31 12.90
N ALA A 204 -10.96 5.30 13.16
CA ALA A 204 -11.86 4.36 12.53
C ALA A 204 -11.82 4.48 11.00
N GLU A 205 -11.83 5.70 10.45
CA GLU A 205 -11.83 5.95 9.02
C GLU A 205 -10.62 5.34 8.32
N VAL A 206 -9.41 5.50 8.86
CA VAL A 206 -8.22 4.87 8.25
C VAL A 206 -8.22 3.36 8.37
N LEU A 207 -8.74 2.81 9.48
CA LEU A 207 -8.86 1.35 9.65
C LEU A 207 -9.83 0.74 8.61
N THR A 208 -10.96 1.39 8.32
CA THR A 208 -11.93 0.91 7.30
C THR A 208 -11.38 0.94 5.86
N ARG A 209 -10.30 1.69 5.62
CA ARG A 209 -9.65 1.78 4.30
C ARG A 209 -8.46 0.82 4.19
N SER A 210 -8.12 0.14 5.27
CA SER A 210 -7.03 -0.84 5.28
C SER A 210 -7.42 -2.08 4.50
N ASN A 211 -6.44 -2.69 3.82
CA ASN A 211 -6.61 -4.00 3.19
C ASN A 211 -6.48 -5.15 4.20
N ASP A 212 -6.11 -4.87 5.46
CA ASP A 212 -6.02 -5.86 6.52
C ASP A 212 -7.42 -6.16 7.09
N PRO A 213 -7.90 -7.42 7.05
CA PRO A 213 -9.18 -7.79 7.64
C PRO A 213 -9.28 -7.51 9.16
N GLU A 214 -8.18 -7.58 9.91
CA GLU A 214 -8.21 -7.32 11.35
C GLU A 214 -8.40 -5.83 11.65
N ASP A 215 -7.82 -4.94 10.83
CA ASP A 215 -8.06 -3.49 10.91
C ASP A 215 -9.54 -3.17 10.70
N ASN A 216 -10.17 -3.77 9.68
CA ASN A 216 -11.59 -3.58 9.38
C ASN A 216 -12.51 -4.10 10.50
N LYS A 217 -12.13 -5.20 11.14
CA LYS A 217 -12.83 -5.74 12.31
C LYS A 217 -12.66 -4.84 13.53
N GLN A 218 -11.47 -4.30 13.77
CA GLN A 218 -11.22 -3.31 14.82
C GLN A 218 -12.03 -2.04 14.58
N ALA A 219 -12.09 -1.55 13.34
CA ALA A 219 -12.92 -0.41 12.94
C ALA A 219 -14.39 -0.67 13.27
N THR A 220 -14.91 -1.84 12.90
CA THR A 220 -16.30 -2.24 13.20
C THR A 220 -16.59 -2.20 14.70
N GLN A 221 -15.69 -2.74 15.53
CA GLN A 221 -15.86 -2.72 16.98
C GLN A 221 -15.84 -1.31 17.55
N LEU A 222 -14.90 -0.47 17.09
CA LEU A 222 -14.78 0.92 17.50
C LEU A 222 -16.05 1.72 17.14
N LEU A 223 -16.53 1.59 15.90
CA LEU A 223 -17.73 2.26 15.39
C LEU A 223 -19.00 1.82 16.13
N ARG A 224 -19.13 0.51 16.45
CA ARG A 224 -20.24 0.00 17.26
C ARG A 224 -20.26 0.62 18.67
N ARG A 225 -19.10 0.77 19.31
CA ARG A 225 -19.02 1.46 20.62
C ARG A 225 -19.40 2.94 20.51
N MET A 226 -18.92 3.63 19.49
CA MET A 226 -19.27 5.03 19.24
C MET A 226 -20.78 5.22 19.03
N ILE A 227 -21.45 4.32 18.30
CA ILE A 227 -22.91 4.35 18.13
C ILE A 227 -23.65 4.08 19.45
N ALA A 228 -23.13 3.17 20.29
CA ALA A 228 -23.74 2.90 21.59
C ALA A 228 -23.69 4.13 22.52
N GLU A 229 -22.67 4.98 22.39
CA GLU A 229 -22.56 6.25 23.11
C GLU A 229 -23.44 7.35 22.50
N ASN A 230 -23.43 7.48 21.16
CA ASN A 230 -24.25 8.42 20.43
C ASN A 230 -24.89 7.77 19.18
N HIS A 231 -26.14 7.37 19.33
CA HIS A 231 -26.90 6.64 18.32
C HIS A 231 -27.26 7.47 17.07
N SER A 232 -26.95 8.77 17.08
CA SER A 232 -27.45 9.72 16.08
C SER A 232 -26.36 10.43 15.25
N ASP A 233 -25.07 10.13 15.44
CA ASP A 233 -24.01 10.73 14.60
C ASP A 233 -24.03 10.10 13.19
N PRO A 234 -24.43 10.86 12.15
CA PRO A 234 -24.55 10.33 10.80
C PRO A 234 -23.18 9.92 10.21
N ARG A 235 -22.07 10.49 10.69
CA ARG A 235 -20.73 10.16 10.19
C ARG A 235 -20.32 8.76 10.64
N VAL A 236 -20.59 8.41 11.89
CA VAL A 236 -20.31 7.09 12.46
C VAL A 236 -21.21 6.03 11.81
N LEU A 237 -22.51 6.34 11.65
CA LEU A 237 -23.46 5.46 10.95
C LEU A 237 -23.04 5.20 9.50
N SER A 238 -22.65 6.26 8.77
CA SER A 238 -22.18 6.15 7.40
C SER A 238 -20.95 5.25 7.31
N LEU A 239 -19.93 5.50 8.16
CA LEU A 239 -18.69 4.75 8.14
C LEU A 239 -18.91 3.28 8.53
N LEU A 240 -19.78 3.00 9.50
CA LEU A 240 -20.16 1.64 9.86
C LEU A 240 -20.84 0.92 8.70
N ALA A 241 -21.79 1.59 8.03
CA ALA A 241 -22.56 0.98 6.96
C ALA A 241 -21.69 0.62 5.76
N PHE A 242 -20.79 1.54 5.35
CA PHE A 242 -19.85 1.27 4.26
C PHE A 242 -18.87 0.17 4.62
N ASN A 243 -18.28 0.20 5.82
CA ASN A 243 -17.38 -0.86 6.25
C ASN A 243 -18.08 -2.23 6.27
N ALA A 244 -19.30 -2.30 6.82
CA ALA A 244 -20.07 -3.54 6.84
C ALA A 244 -20.39 -4.05 5.44
N PHE A 245 -20.74 -3.16 4.50
CA PHE A 245 -21.03 -3.53 3.11
C PHE A 245 -19.79 -4.11 2.41
N GLU A 246 -18.64 -3.44 2.50
CA GLU A 246 -17.38 -3.91 1.90
C GLU A 246 -16.92 -5.26 2.47
N GLN A 247 -17.21 -5.51 3.76
CA GLN A 247 -16.90 -6.78 4.43
C GLN A 247 -17.97 -7.87 4.21
N GLY A 248 -19.04 -7.59 3.44
CA GLY A 248 -20.13 -8.53 3.15
C GLY A 248 -21.15 -8.73 4.28
N ASP A 249 -21.09 -7.96 5.36
CA ASP A 249 -22.13 -7.91 6.40
C ASP A 249 -23.28 -6.99 5.96
N PHE A 250 -24.00 -7.44 4.93
CA PHE A 250 -25.10 -6.68 4.33
C PHE A 250 -26.22 -6.38 5.33
N LYS A 251 -26.47 -7.28 6.28
CA LYS A 251 -27.48 -7.08 7.31
C LYS A 251 -27.15 -5.88 8.20
N GLN A 252 -25.88 -5.77 8.63
CA GLN A 252 -25.43 -4.62 9.40
C GLN A 252 -25.46 -3.33 8.56
N ALA A 253 -25.02 -3.40 7.30
CA ALA A 253 -25.04 -2.25 6.40
C ALA A 253 -26.46 -1.69 6.22
N ILE A 254 -27.42 -2.57 5.92
CA ILE A 254 -28.85 -2.22 5.77
C ILE A 254 -29.37 -1.56 7.05
N GLY A 255 -29.09 -2.14 8.22
CA GLY A 255 -29.54 -1.60 9.50
C GLY A 255 -29.02 -0.19 9.77
N ALA A 256 -27.70 0.04 9.56
CA ALA A 256 -27.09 1.36 9.78
C ALA A 256 -27.65 2.42 8.81
N TRP A 257 -27.84 2.08 7.53
CA TRP A 257 -28.45 2.97 6.55
C TRP A 257 -29.92 3.28 6.83
N GLN A 258 -30.69 2.31 7.34
CA GLN A 258 -32.08 2.54 7.74
C GLN A 258 -32.18 3.55 8.89
N VAL A 259 -31.31 3.43 9.90
CA VAL A 259 -31.23 4.43 10.98
C VAL A 259 -30.86 5.79 10.41
N MET A 260 -29.90 5.84 9.49
CA MET A 260 -29.51 7.11 8.85
C MET A 260 -30.68 7.77 8.11
N LEU A 261 -31.50 7.01 7.38
CA LEU A 261 -32.71 7.52 6.72
C LEU A 261 -33.73 8.12 7.68
N GLN A 262 -33.84 7.59 8.90
CA GLN A 262 -34.75 8.13 9.92
C GLN A 262 -34.25 9.46 10.52
N LEU A 263 -32.94 9.70 10.48
CA LEU A 263 -32.31 10.91 11.01
C LEU A 263 -32.20 12.03 9.97
N LEU A 264 -32.28 11.71 8.68
CA LEU A 264 -32.15 12.70 7.62
C LEU A 264 -33.40 13.60 7.51
N PRO A 265 -33.22 14.90 7.19
CA PRO A 265 -34.32 15.76 6.81
C PRO A 265 -35.10 15.22 5.59
N ALA A 266 -36.40 15.49 5.53
CA ALA A 266 -37.31 14.95 4.51
C ALA A 266 -36.89 15.23 3.05
N ASN A 267 -36.11 16.30 2.80
CA ASN A 267 -35.63 16.72 1.48
C ASN A 267 -34.10 16.59 1.31
N ASP A 268 -33.42 15.76 2.11
CA ASP A 268 -31.97 15.58 1.98
C ASP A 268 -31.63 14.74 0.73
N PRO A 269 -30.81 15.25 -0.22
CA PRO A 269 -30.46 14.53 -1.44
C PRO A 269 -29.71 13.21 -1.17
N ARG A 270 -29.09 13.05 0.00
CA ARG A 270 -28.41 11.81 0.41
C ARG A 270 -29.40 10.67 0.61
N ALA A 271 -30.67 10.94 0.90
CA ALA A 271 -31.68 9.90 1.12
C ALA A 271 -31.80 8.95 -0.08
N GLU A 272 -31.76 9.45 -1.31
CA GLU A 272 -31.83 8.61 -2.52
C GLU A 272 -30.57 7.76 -2.73
N VAL A 273 -29.40 8.26 -2.32
CA VAL A 273 -28.16 7.47 -2.35
C VAL A 273 -28.27 6.31 -1.36
N ILE A 274 -28.72 6.57 -0.13
CA ILE A 274 -28.85 5.57 0.93
C ILE A 274 -29.90 4.51 0.57
N LYS A 275 -31.05 4.91 0.01
CA LYS A 275 -32.08 3.97 -0.48
C LYS A 275 -31.51 3.02 -1.54
N ARG A 276 -30.71 3.53 -2.49
CA ARG A 276 -30.04 2.69 -3.48
C ARG A 276 -29.01 1.75 -2.86
N SER A 277 -28.21 2.21 -1.90
CA SER A 277 -27.26 1.37 -1.16
C SER A 277 -27.98 0.24 -0.40
N ILE A 278 -29.12 0.53 0.24
CA ILE A 278 -29.96 -0.50 0.89
C ILE A 278 -30.47 -1.52 -0.14
N ALA A 279 -31.00 -1.07 -1.28
CA ALA A 279 -31.50 -1.98 -2.31
C ALA A 279 -30.36 -2.89 -2.85
N GLN A 280 -29.18 -2.32 -3.11
CA GLN A 280 -28.01 -3.08 -3.53
C GLN A 280 -27.59 -4.12 -2.48
N ALA A 281 -27.51 -3.74 -1.21
CA ALA A 281 -27.18 -4.67 -0.14
C ALA A 281 -28.24 -5.76 0.04
N LYS A 282 -29.52 -5.44 -0.13
CA LYS A 282 -30.59 -6.45 -0.11
C LYS A 282 -30.49 -7.43 -1.26
N ALA A 283 -30.15 -6.96 -2.46
CA ALA A 283 -29.91 -7.83 -3.61
C ALA A 283 -28.72 -8.77 -3.36
N GLN A 284 -27.60 -8.26 -2.82
CA GLN A 284 -26.43 -9.07 -2.48
C GLN A 284 -26.64 -10.00 -1.28
N ALA A 285 -27.51 -9.61 -0.34
CA ALA A 285 -27.95 -10.46 0.77
C ALA A 285 -28.99 -11.52 0.37
N GLY A 286 -29.53 -11.46 -0.86
CA GLY A 286 -30.63 -12.32 -1.31
C GLY A 286 -31.98 -12.02 -0.64
N GLU A 287 -32.15 -10.83 -0.03
CA GLU A 287 -33.38 -10.42 0.66
C GLU A 287 -34.44 -9.82 -0.28
N GLU A 288 -34.04 -9.29 -1.44
CA GLU A 288 -34.99 -8.90 -2.51
C GLU A 288 -35.26 -10.10 -3.43
N THR A 289 -35.93 -11.11 -2.88
CA THR A 289 -36.48 -12.21 -3.69
C THR A 289 -37.56 -11.66 -4.60
N VAL A 290 -37.25 -11.51 -5.89
CA VAL A 290 -38.25 -11.38 -6.93
C VAL A 290 -39.18 -12.60 -6.85
N LYS A 291 -40.50 -12.40 -6.68
CA LYS A 291 -41.47 -13.49 -6.50
C LYS A 291 -42.44 -13.56 -7.67
N LEU A 292 -42.31 -14.62 -8.47
CA LEU A 292 -43.27 -14.98 -9.51
C LEU A 292 -44.34 -15.90 -8.92
N ASN A 293 -45.57 -15.40 -8.80
CA ASN A 293 -46.68 -16.20 -8.31
C ASN A 293 -47.35 -16.91 -9.48
N VAL A 294 -47.46 -18.24 -9.41
CA VAL A 294 -48.04 -19.08 -10.46
C VAL A 294 -49.28 -19.79 -9.92
N THR A 295 -50.39 -19.70 -10.65
CA THR A 295 -51.60 -20.48 -10.38
C THR A 295 -51.84 -21.45 -11.53
N VAL A 296 -51.96 -22.73 -11.19
CA VAL A 296 -52.12 -23.83 -12.14
C VAL A 296 -53.53 -24.41 -12.03
N SER A 297 -54.19 -24.55 -13.17
CA SER A 297 -55.49 -25.22 -13.29
C SER A 297 -55.45 -26.35 -14.31
N LEU A 298 -56.42 -27.26 -14.26
CA LEU A 298 -56.57 -28.35 -15.23
C LEU A 298 -57.72 -28.07 -16.19
N SER A 299 -57.57 -28.49 -17.45
CA SER A 299 -58.72 -28.61 -18.34
C SER A 299 -59.62 -29.79 -17.93
N PRO A 300 -60.91 -29.82 -18.33
CA PRO A 300 -61.78 -30.95 -18.02
C PRO A 300 -61.28 -32.31 -18.55
N GLN A 301 -60.50 -32.31 -19.63
CA GLN A 301 -59.90 -33.51 -20.21
C GLN A 301 -58.68 -33.97 -19.40
N ALA A 302 -57.80 -33.03 -19.03
CA ALA A 302 -56.64 -33.32 -18.19
C ALA A 302 -57.05 -33.79 -16.79
N ALA A 303 -58.12 -33.22 -16.23
CA ALA A 303 -58.66 -33.63 -14.93
C ALA A 303 -59.17 -35.07 -14.92
N LYS A 304 -59.71 -35.57 -16.03
CA LYS A 304 -60.14 -36.98 -16.17
C LYS A 304 -58.97 -37.95 -16.35
N ALA A 305 -57.87 -37.47 -16.91
CA ALA A 305 -56.66 -38.25 -17.19
C ALA A 305 -55.57 -38.04 -16.12
N LEU A 306 -55.93 -37.53 -14.94
CA LEU A 306 -54.99 -37.28 -13.85
C LEU A 306 -54.54 -38.60 -13.21
N PRO A 307 -53.22 -38.90 -13.16
CA PRO A 307 -52.72 -40.11 -12.54
C PRO A 307 -52.87 -40.04 -11.01
N PRO A 308 -52.96 -41.19 -10.31
CA PRO A 308 -53.05 -41.21 -8.85
C PRO A 308 -51.77 -40.72 -8.15
N GLN A 309 -50.64 -40.75 -8.84
CA GLN A 309 -49.34 -40.27 -8.37
C GLN A 309 -48.58 -39.62 -9.54
N GLY A 310 -47.79 -38.58 -9.24
CA GLY A 310 -47.00 -37.86 -10.23
C GLY A 310 -46.34 -36.61 -9.64
N THR A 311 -45.51 -35.96 -10.45
CA THR A 311 -44.80 -34.72 -10.08
C THR A 311 -45.14 -33.63 -11.09
N LEU A 312 -45.47 -32.45 -10.59
CA LEU A 312 -45.53 -31.23 -11.39
C LEU A 312 -44.12 -30.67 -11.55
N VAL A 313 -43.64 -30.63 -12.77
CA VAL A 313 -42.37 -29.99 -13.14
C VAL A 313 -42.71 -28.63 -13.74
N ILE A 314 -42.26 -27.56 -13.07
CA ILE A 314 -42.47 -26.18 -13.47
C ILE A 314 -41.15 -25.62 -13.96
N SER A 315 -41.14 -25.13 -15.19
CA SER A 315 -39.98 -24.50 -15.80
C SER A 315 -40.34 -23.10 -16.27
N VAL A 316 -39.53 -22.12 -15.90
CA VAL A 316 -39.67 -20.73 -16.36
C VAL A 316 -38.59 -20.45 -17.40
N THR A 317 -38.94 -19.82 -18.52
CA THR A 317 -38.02 -19.40 -19.58
C THR A 317 -38.21 -17.91 -19.90
N ASP A 318 -37.25 -17.31 -20.60
CA ASP A 318 -37.31 -15.92 -21.07
C ASP A 318 -37.91 -15.77 -22.49
N GLY A 319 -38.37 -16.89 -23.08
CA GLY A 319 -38.90 -16.95 -24.44
C GLY A 319 -37.85 -16.89 -25.56
N VAL A 320 -36.56 -16.69 -25.24
CA VAL A 320 -35.46 -16.59 -26.22
C VAL A 320 -34.69 -17.90 -26.30
N SER A 321 -34.39 -18.51 -25.15
CA SER A 321 -33.68 -19.78 -25.06
C SER A 321 -34.57 -20.88 -24.47
N PRO A 322 -34.47 -22.13 -24.97
CA PRO A 322 -35.21 -23.26 -24.43
C PRO A 322 -34.70 -23.71 -23.05
N VAL A 323 -33.54 -23.21 -22.61
CA VAL A 323 -32.98 -23.52 -21.29
C VAL A 323 -33.76 -22.76 -20.21
N PRO A 324 -34.31 -23.44 -19.18
CA PRO A 324 -35.02 -22.79 -18.09
C PRO A 324 -34.13 -21.85 -17.26
N VAL A 325 -34.69 -20.72 -16.83
CA VAL A 325 -34.06 -19.82 -15.85
C VAL A 325 -34.31 -20.31 -14.42
N ALA A 326 -35.50 -20.86 -14.15
CA ALA A 326 -35.86 -21.42 -12.86
C ALA A 326 -36.67 -22.72 -13.04
N VAL A 327 -36.45 -23.69 -12.15
CA VAL A 327 -37.16 -24.96 -12.15
C VAL A 327 -37.65 -25.28 -10.73
N LYS A 328 -38.90 -25.73 -10.63
CA LYS A 328 -39.49 -26.18 -9.36
C LYS A 328 -40.25 -27.46 -9.59
N GLN A 329 -40.08 -28.43 -8.70
CA GLN A 329 -40.82 -29.68 -8.71
C GLN A 329 -41.74 -29.74 -7.50
N LEU A 330 -43.01 -30.09 -7.72
CA LEU A 330 -44.01 -30.20 -6.68
C LEU A 330 -44.73 -31.56 -6.79
N PRO A 331 -45.01 -32.24 -5.67
CA PRO A 331 -45.85 -33.43 -5.72
C PRO A 331 -47.24 -33.09 -6.24
N LEU A 332 -47.87 -34.04 -6.93
CA LEU A 332 -49.24 -33.87 -7.41
C LEU A 332 -50.19 -33.60 -6.24
N SER A 333 -51.01 -32.55 -6.36
CA SER A 333 -51.91 -32.08 -5.31
C SER A 333 -53.27 -31.69 -5.90
N ARG A 334 -54.12 -31.06 -5.08
CA ARG A 334 -55.43 -30.55 -5.50
C ARG A 334 -55.26 -29.30 -6.36
N PHE A 335 -56.12 -29.17 -7.36
CA PHE A 335 -56.18 -28.02 -8.27
C PHE A 335 -57.43 -27.16 -7.99
N PRO A 336 -57.38 -25.83 -8.23
CA PRO A 336 -56.20 -25.07 -8.68
C PRO A 336 -55.10 -24.99 -7.61
N LEU A 337 -53.84 -25.03 -8.06
CA LEU A 337 -52.65 -25.00 -7.21
C LEU A 337 -51.93 -23.66 -7.38
N SER A 338 -51.64 -22.96 -6.29
CA SER A 338 -50.88 -21.71 -6.31
C SER A 338 -49.57 -21.84 -5.55
N PHE A 339 -48.49 -21.30 -6.12
CA PHE A 339 -47.14 -21.29 -5.51
C PHE A 339 -46.32 -20.11 -6.04
N SER A 340 -45.23 -19.78 -5.34
CA SER A 340 -44.27 -18.77 -5.78
C SER A 340 -42.96 -19.40 -6.24
N LEU A 341 -42.29 -18.78 -7.20
CA LEU A 341 -40.88 -18.99 -7.52
C LEU A 341 -40.09 -17.71 -7.25
N ASP A 342 -38.83 -17.87 -6.87
CA ASP A 342 -37.86 -16.79 -6.72
C ASP A 342 -36.47 -17.22 -7.20
N ASP A 343 -35.47 -16.36 -7.02
CA ASP A 343 -34.09 -16.61 -7.44
C ASP A 343 -33.46 -17.85 -6.80
N SER A 344 -33.98 -18.34 -5.66
CA SER A 344 -33.52 -19.61 -5.07
C SER A 344 -33.87 -20.82 -5.93
N ASN A 345 -34.78 -20.67 -6.90
CA ASN A 345 -35.18 -21.71 -7.84
C ASN A 345 -34.39 -21.66 -9.16
N ALA A 346 -33.40 -20.78 -9.28
CA ALA A 346 -32.57 -20.67 -10.47
C ALA A 346 -31.61 -21.85 -10.61
N MET A 347 -31.42 -22.34 -11.85
CA MET A 347 -30.50 -23.45 -12.14
C MET A 347 -29.05 -22.98 -12.33
N MET A 348 -28.83 -21.70 -12.64
CA MET A 348 -27.52 -21.12 -12.93
C MET A 348 -27.39 -19.77 -12.20
N PRO A 349 -26.27 -19.51 -11.50
CA PRO A 349 -26.04 -18.23 -10.81
C PRO A 349 -26.09 -17.01 -11.73
N GLU A 350 -25.69 -17.18 -12.99
CA GLU A 350 -25.62 -16.12 -14.00
C GLU A 350 -26.99 -15.76 -14.64
N ARG A 351 -28.04 -16.55 -14.34
CA ARG A 351 -29.34 -16.45 -15.03
C ARG A 351 -30.52 -16.52 -14.06
N LEU A 352 -30.55 -15.54 -13.15
CA LEU A 352 -31.56 -15.40 -12.12
C LEU A 352 -32.92 -14.95 -12.68
N LEU A 353 -34.00 -15.23 -11.93
CA LEU A 353 -35.36 -14.81 -12.27
C LEU A 353 -35.49 -13.28 -12.20
N SER A 354 -34.83 -12.65 -11.23
CA SER A 354 -34.74 -11.20 -11.05
C SER A 354 -34.09 -10.45 -12.21
N ALA A 355 -33.26 -11.13 -13.01
CA ALA A 355 -32.61 -10.54 -14.18
C ALA A 355 -33.49 -10.58 -15.45
N GLN A 356 -34.66 -11.22 -15.40
CA GLN A 356 -35.53 -11.39 -16.56
C GLN A 356 -36.50 -10.21 -16.72
N HIS A 357 -36.68 -9.75 -17.96
CA HIS A 357 -37.64 -8.69 -18.31
C HIS A 357 -38.98 -9.25 -18.81
N GLN A 358 -38.99 -10.52 -19.17
CA GLN A 358 -40.16 -11.26 -19.61
C GLN A 358 -40.00 -12.72 -19.22
N VAL A 359 -41.12 -13.38 -18.97
CA VAL A 359 -41.15 -14.78 -18.54
C VAL A 359 -42.26 -15.54 -19.25
N GLN A 360 -42.00 -16.81 -19.51
CA GLN A 360 -42.99 -17.80 -19.92
C GLN A 360 -42.91 -18.97 -18.94
N VAL A 361 -44.05 -19.40 -18.43
CA VAL A 361 -44.14 -20.52 -17.48
C VAL A 361 -44.71 -21.72 -18.19
N ARG A 362 -43.97 -22.82 -18.19
CA ARG A 362 -44.43 -24.15 -18.63
C ARG A 362 -44.59 -25.05 -17.40
N VAL A 363 -45.74 -25.69 -17.30
CA VAL A 363 -46.06 -26.66 -16.26
C VAL A 363 -46.36 -28.00 -16.91
N ARG A 364 -45.61 -29.04 -16.52
CA ARG A 364 -45.80 -30.40 -17.01
C ARG A 364 -46.13 -31.32 -15.84
N LEU A 365 -47.08 -32.20 -16.07
CA LEU A 365 -47.41 -33.32 -15.20
C LEU A 365 -46.61 -34.55 -15.69
N SER A 366 -45.64 -34.96 -14.88
CA SER A 366 -44.79 -36.12 -15.12
C SER A 366 -45.27 -37.29 -14.27
N GLN A 367 -45.53 -38.44 -14.90
CA GLN A 367 -45.94 -39.65 -14.18
C GLN A 367 -44.76 -40.36 -13.50
N ASP A 368 -43.58 -40.26 -14.09
CA ASP A 368 -42.33 -40.91 -13.68
C ASP A 368 -41.42 -40.02 -12.81
N GLY A 369 -41.78 -38.74 -12.63
CA GLY A 369 -40.99 -37.74 -11.89
C GLY A 369 -39.74 -37.26 -12.64
N LEU A 370 -39.51 -37.69 -13.88
CA LEU A 370 -38.34 -37.29 -14.67
C LEU A 370 -38.54 -35.90 -15.28
N ALA A 371 -37.45 -35.12 -15.35
CA ALA A 371 -37.47 -33.77 -15.90
C ALA A 371 -37.65 -33.74 -17.43
N THR A 372 -37.30 -34.82 -18.13
CA THR A 372 -37.50 -34.99 -19.58
C THR A 372 -38.96 -35.26 -19.94
N PRO A 373 -39.52 -34.59 -20.97
CA PRO A 373 -40.88 -34.86 -21.43
C PRO A 373 -41.04 -36.28 -21.97
N GLN A 374 -42.08 -36.99 -21.51
CA GLN A 374 -42.46 -38.30 -22.05
C GLN A 374 -43.73 -38.21 -22.89
N PRO A 375 -43.88 -39.07 -23.91
CA PRO A 375 -45.15 -39.25 -24.59
C PRO A 375 -46.29 -39.51 -23.60
N GLY A 376 -47.42 -38.82 -23.79
CA GLY A 376 -48.58 -38.97 -22.92
C GLY A 376 -48.60 -38.02 -21.70
N ASP A 377 -47.51 -37.30 -21.41
CA ASP A 377 -47.50 -36.30 -20.33
C ASP A 377 -48.43 -35.12 -20.66
N TRP A 378 -49.16 -34.65 -19.65
CA TRP A 378 -49.98 -33.44 -19.78
C TRP A 378 -49.15 -32.20 -19.47
N PHE A 379 -49.31 -31.14 -20.27
CA PHE A 379 -48.64 -29.87 -20.05
C PHE A 379 -49.52 -28.66 -20.39
N GLY A 380 -49.10 -27.51 -19.87
CA GLY A 380 -49.68 -26.20 -20.13
C GLY A 380 -48.60 -25.14 -20.15
N GLU A 381 -48.83 -24.06 -20.89
CA GLU A 381 -47.90 -22.94 -21.03
C GLU A 381 -48.66 -21.62 -20.90
N SER A 382 -48.06 -20.65 -20.23
CA SER A 382 -48.52 -19.27 -20.29
C SER A 382 -48.12 -18.62 -21.62
N ALA A 383 -48.75 -17.49 -21.93
CA ALA A 383 -48.16 -16.54 -22.87
C ALA A 383 -46.84 -15.99 -22.32
N LEU A 384 -45.97 -15.54 -23.22
CA LEU A 384 -44.82 -14.72 -22.84
C LEU A 384 -45.34 -13.37 -22.34
N GLN A 385 -44.95 -12.98 -21.14
CA GLN A 385 -45.40 -11.75 -20.50
C GLN A 385 -44.24 -10.97 -19.91
N THR A 386 -44.36 -9.65 -19.85
CA THR A 386 -43.39 -8.78 -19.18
C THR A 386 -43.34 -9.11 -17.69
N PHE A 387 -42.14 -9.03 -17.13
CA PHE A 387 -41.86 -9.36 -15.73
C PHE A 387 -41.10 -8.23 -15.05
N SER A 388 -41.63 -7.76 -13.93
CA SER A 388 -41.08 -6.70 -13.07
C SER A 388 -40.96 -7.15 -11.62
N GLY A 389 -41.27 -8.42 -11.34
CA GLY A 389 -40.99 -9.10 -10.08
C GLY A 389 -42.15 -9.23 -9.10
N LYS A 390 -43.39 -8.95 -9.54
CA LYS A 390 -44.63 -9.06 -8.72
C LYS A 390 -45.82 -9.65 -9.46
N GLU A 391 -45.62 -10.13 -10.68
CA GLU A 391 -46.69 -10.63 -11.54
C GLU A 391 -47.27 -11.95 -11.06
N GLN A 392 -48.54 -12.15 -11.39
CA GLN A 392 -49.22 -13.43 -11.27
C GLN A 392 -49.38 -14.06 -12.66
N VAL A 393 -48.98 -15.32 -12.81
CA VAL A 393 -49.13 -16.10 -14.03
C VAL A 393 -50.17 -17.19 -13.80
N SER A 394 -51.13 -17.29 -14.70
CA SER A 394 -52.08 -18.41 -14.73
C SER A 394 -51.70 -19.37 -15.85
N VAL A 395 -51.58 -20.66 -15.51
CA VAL A 395 -51.31 -21.74 -16.48
C VAL A 395 -52.43 -22.76 -16.40
N GLN A 396 -53.02 -23.09 -17.56
CA GLN A 396 -53.95 -24.21 -17.66
C GLN A 396 -53.27 -25.38 -18.35
N ILE A 397 -53.21 -26.53 -17.68
CA ILE A 397 -52.75 -27.79 -18.26
C ILE A 397 -53.86 -28.32 -19.18
N ASN A 398 -53.62 -28.28 -20.48
CA ASN A 398 -54.64 -28.57 -21.50
C ASN A 398 -54.11 -29.31 -22.74
N LYS A 399 -52.81 -29.53 -22.86
CA LYS A 399 -52.18 -30.24 -23.98
C LYS A 399 -51.54 -31.54 -23.49
N GLN A 400 -51.38 -32.49 -24.39
CA GLN A 400 -50.69 -33.74 -24.13
C GLN A 400 -49.49 -33.85 -25.08
N VAL A 401 -48.36 -34.36 -24.58
CA VAL A 401 -47.21 -34.68 -25.43
C VAL A 401 -47.61 -35.80 -26.38
N PRO A 402 -47.52 -35.61 -27.71
CA PRO A 402 -47.98 -36.61 -28.67
C PRO A 402 -47.20 -37.91 -28.54
N GLU A 403 -47.90 -39.04 -28.69
CA GLU A 403 -47.28 -40.35 -28.92
C GLU A 403 -46.65 -40.36 -30.32
N LYS A 404 -45.37 -40.70 -30.39
CA LYS A 404 -44.61 -40.77 -31.65
C LYS A 404 -44.83 -42.08 -32.37
#